data_AF-A0ABC8TYE7-F1
#
_entry.id   AF-A0ABC8TYE7-F1
#
_cell.length_a   1.000
_cell.length_b   1.000
_cell.length_c   1.000
_cell.angle_alpha   90.00
_cell.angle_beta   90.00
_cell.angle_gamma   90.00
#
_symmetry.space_group_name_H-M   'P 1'
#
loop_
_entity.id
_entity.type
_entity.pdbx_description
1 polymer ?
#
loop_
_entity_poly.entity_id
_entity_poly.type
_entity_poly.pdbx_seq_one_letter_code
_entity_poly.pdbx_strand_id
1 'polypeptide(L)'
;MKTAQVWRIGMKDMQILPAPRQRAHLKKPTWIIVLVSLVSMFLVCAYVYPPHNSAACYVFSSNGCNAFSNWLPPAPVREFTDEEISSRVVIREILNTPPVVPKNPKIAFMFLSPGSLPFEKLWDKFFQGNEDRFSVYVHASKEKPVHVSRYFLNREIRSDKVVWGKISMVDAERRLLTNALKDPDNLHFILLSDSCIPLHDFEYVYNYLMDTNISFIDCFEDPGPHGSGRYSEHMLPEVEKKDFRKGAQWFTMKRQHAIMVMADNLYYSKFRDYCKVALFLNVVCFMICSSQLAKLEY
;
A
#
# COMPACT_ATOMS: atom_id res chain seq x y z
N MET A 1 91.19 84.38 -48.15
CA MET A 1 91.51 84.90 -46.80
C MET A 1 90.35 84.55 -45.87
N LYS A 2 90.69 83.99 -44.68
CA LYS A 2 90.12 84.24 -43.34
C LYS A 2 88.64 84.67 -43.25
N THR A 3 87.76 84.14 -42.40
CA THR A 3 87.85 83.27 -41.21
C THR A 3 86.42 82.93 -40.74
N ALA A 4 86.31 81.88 -39.92
CA ALA A 4 85.24 81.49 -38.98
C ALA A 4 84.48 82.66 -38.30
N GLN A 5 83.28 82.53 -37.68
CA GLN A 5 82.86 81.50 -36.71
C GLN A 5 81.37 81.68 -36.31
N VAL A 6 80.61 80.58 -36.29
CA VAL A 6 79.66 80.08 -35.25
C VAL A 6 78.83 81.09 -34.39
N TRP A 7 77.49 80.95 -34.34
CA TRP A 7 76.69 80.41 -33.21
C TRP A 7 75.17 80.46 -33.46
N ARG A 8 74.50 79.53 -32.75
CA ARG A 8 73.15 78.97 -32.88
C ARG A 8 71.97 79.94 -32.70
N ILE A 9 70.81 79.56 -33.24
CA ILE A 9 69.51 79.41 -32.53
C ILE A 9 68.46 78.76 -33.47
N GLY A 10 67.63 77.86 -32.92
CA GLY A 10 66.21 77.79 -33.33
C GLY A 10 65.74 76.57 -34.15
N MET A 11 65.43 75.49 -33.43
CA MET A 11 64.38 74.47 -33.66
C MET A 11 63.57 74.51 -34.97
N LYS A 12 63.53 73.36 -35.67
CA LYS A 12 62.28 72.74 -36.14
C LYS A 12 62.51 71.25 -36.42
N ASP A 13 61.64 70.44 -35.83
CA ASP A 13 61.73 69.01 -35.64
C ASP A 13 61.84 68.22 -36.95
N MET A 14 62.87 67.38 -37.07
CA MET A 14 62.91 66.30 -38.06
C MET A 14 61.97 65.19 -37.60
N GLN A 15 60.96 64.93 -38.43
CA GLN A 15 59.94 63.90 -38.27
C GLN A 15 60.56 62.51 -38.05
N ILE A 16 60.44 62.00 -36.83
CA ILE A 16 60.53 60.56 -36.57
C ILE A 16 59.12 60.02 -36.74
N LEU A 17 58.88 59.34 -37.86
CA LEU A 17 57.68 58.53 -38.06
C LEU A 17 57.59 57.50 -36.92
N PRO A 18 56.45 57.41 -36.19
CA PRO A 18 56.30 56.40 -35.17
C PRO A 18 56.22 55.02 -35.80
N ALA A 19 57.00 54.07 -35.27
CA ALA A 19 56.82 52.66 -35.54
C ALA A 19 55.34 52.27 -35.31
N PRO A 20 54.72 51.44 -36.17
CA PRO A 20 53.35 51.02 -35.94
C PRO A 20 53.35 50.17 -34.67
N ARG A 21 52.77 50.70 -33.58
CA ARG A 21 52.41 49.89 -32.43
C ARG A 21 51.47 48.82 -32.94
N GLN A 22 51.93 47.57 -32.98
CA GLN A 22 51.04 46.43 -33.18
C GLN A 22 49.99 46.49 -32.08
N ARG A 23 48.76 46.82 -32.48
CA ARG A 23 47.58 46.63 -31.65
C ARG A 23 47.57 45.14 -31.29
N ALA A 24 47.73 44.82 -30.01
CA ALA A 24 47.50 43.48 -29.52
C ALA A 24 46.11 43.07 -30.02
N HIS A 25 46.07 42.06 -30.88
CA HIS A 25 44.85 41.52 -31.44
C HIS A 25 44.08 40.91 -30.26
N LEU A 26 43.11 41.67 -29.71
CA LEU A 26 42.16 41.18 -28.72
C LEU A 26 41.55 39.91 -29.33
N LYS A 27 41.98 38.74 -28.83
CA LYS A 27 41.37 37.46 -29.18
C LYS A 27 39.89 37.64 -28.91
N LYS A 28 39.07 37.60 -29.97
CA LYS A 28 37.61 37.69 -29.85
C LYS A 28 37.17 36.71 -28.75
N PRO A 29 36.20 37.07 -27.90
CA PRO A 29 35.78 36.25 -26.77
C PRO A 29 34.92 35.08 -27.26
N THR A 30 35.35 34.37 -28.30
CA THR A 30 34.70 33.19 -28.87
C THR A 30 34.55 32.11 -27.82
N TRP A 31 35.52 31.96 -26.91
CA TRP A 31 35.40 31.03 -25.78
C TRP A 31 34.25 31.41 -24.83
N ILE A 32 34.03 32.70 -24.59
CA ILE A 32 32.90 33.17 -23.76
C ILE A 32 31.58 32.88 -24.45
N ILE A 33 31.48 33.15 -25.76
CA ILE A 33 30.27 32.87 -26.55
C ILE A 33 29.96 31.36 -26.57
N VAL A 34 30.99 30.52 -26.78
CA VAL A 34 30.86 29.06 -26.76
C VAL A 34 30.42 28.59 -25.37
N LEU A 35 31.03 29.12 -24.31
CA LEU A 35 30.71 28.75 -22.92
C LEU A 35 29.27 29.15 -22.55
N VAL A 36 28.85 30.36 -22.93
CA VAL A 36 27.47 30.82 -22.74
C VAL A 36 26.50 29.96 -23.54
N SER A 37 26.81 29.60 -24.79
CA SER A 37 25.96 28.71 -25.59
C SER A 37 25.83 27.31 -24.99
N LEU A 38 26.92 26.76 -24.45
CA LEU A 38 26.94 25.45 -23.79
C LEU A 38 26.11 25.47 -22.50
N VAL A 39 26.26 26.51 -21.68
CA VAL A 39 25.46 26.70 -20.47
C VAL A 39 23.98 26.86 -20.81
N SER A 40 23.66 27.64 -21.85
CA SER A 40 22.29 27.86 -22.31
C SER A 40 21.64 26.55 -22.78
N MET A 41 22.36 25.75 -23.58
CA MET A 41 21.89 24.44 -24.03
C MET A 41 21.71 23.47 -22.86
N PHE A 42 22.62 23.47 -21.89
CA PHE A 42 22.49 22.64 -20.69
C PHE A 42 21.26 22.99 -19.86
N LEU A 43 20.99 24.29 -19.68
CA LEU A 43 19.81 24.78 -18.96
C LEU A 43 18.51 24.42 -19.70
N VAL A 44 18.47 24.56 -21.03
CA VAL A 44 17.31 24.15 -21.85
C VAL A 44 17.10 22.64 -21.78
N CYS A 45 18.16 21.84 -21.87
CA CYS A 45 18.06 20.38 -21.72
C CYS A 45 17.58 19.98 -20.33
N ALA A 46 18.05 20.63 -19.26
CA ALA A 46 17.60 20.38 -17.89
C ALA A 46 16.13 20.78 -17.66
N TYR A 47 15.67 21.83 -18.36
CA TYR A 47 14.27 22.25 -18.32
C TYR A 47 13.34 21.31 -19.09
N VAL A 48 13.76 20.83 -20.27
CA VAL A 48 12.96 19.93 -21.12
C VAL A 48 12.99 18.48 -20.62
N TYR A 49 14.08 18.05 -20.00
CA TYR A 49 14.25 16.71 -19.44
C TYR A 49 14.55 16.80 -17.93
N PRO A 50 13.55 17.12 -17.09
CA PRO A 50 13.75 17.14 -15.66
C PRO A 50 14.17 15.72 -15.19
N PRO A 51 15.23 15.60 -14.38
CA PRO A 51 15.70 14.30 -13.92
C PRO A 51 14.63 13.67 -13.03
N HIS A 52 14.06 12.57 -13.48
CA HIS A 52 13.05 11.79 -12.76
C HIS A 52 13.59 11.02 -11.54
N ASN A 53 14.89 11.14 -11.26
CA ASN A 53 15.59 10.33 -10.26
C ASN A 53 16.29 11.21 -9.22
N SER A 54 15.85 11.11 -7.96
CA SER A 54 16.30 11.92 -6.81
C SER A 54 17.80 11.79 -6.52
N ALA A 55 18.43 10.71 -6.96
CA ALA A 55 19.86 10.45 -6.76
C ALA A 55 20.79 11.45 -7.48
N ALA A 56 20.38 11.99 -8.64
CA ALA A 56 21.20 12.95 -9.37
C ALA A 56 21.21 14.35 -8.72
N CYS A 57 20.18 14.68 -7.93
CA CYS A 57 20.03 15.97 -7.25
C CYS A 57 21.01 16.11 -6.06
N TYR A 58 21.36 14.98 -5.41
CA TYR A 58 22.33 14.95 -4.30
C TYR A 58 23.77 15.25 -4.69
N VAL A 59 24.13 15.15 -5.98
CA VAL A 59 25.50 15.40 -6.45
C VAL A 59 25.80 16.90 -6.60
N PHE A 60 24.78 17.75 -6.74
CA PHE A 60 24.98 19.17 -7.08
C PHE A 60 24.43 20.20 -6.07
N SER A 61 23.45 19.88 -5.21
CA SER A 61 23.06 20.74 -4.06
C SER A 61 21.98 20.07 -3.21
N SER A 62 22.24 19.81 -1.93
CA SER A 62 21.24 19.29 -1.00
C SER A 62 20.12 20.31 -0.68
N ASN A 63 20.41 21.61 -0.75
CA ASN A 63 19.44 22.68 -0.46
C ASN A 63 18.53 23.03 -1.65
N GLY A 64 18.97 22.77 -2.89
CA GLY A 64 18.20 23.12 -4.09
C GLY A 64 16.99 22.20 -4.33
N CYS A 65 17.06 20.94 -3.90
CA CYS A 65 16.01 19.95 -4.18
C CYS A 65 14.73 20.22 -3.36
N ASN A 66 14.87 20.70 -2.10
CA ASN A 66 13.72 21.10 -1.28
C ASN A 66 12.99 22.33 -1.84
N ALA A 67 13.72 23.23 -2.50
CA ALA A 67 13.13 24.38 -3.17
C ALA A 67 12.38 23.96 -4.44
N PHE A 68 12.88 22.95 -5.16
CA PHE A 68 12.25 22.43 -6.38
C PHE A 68 10.96 21.65 -6.10
N SER A 69 10.92 20.85 -5.02
CA SER A 69 9.69 20.17 -4.58
C SER A 69 8.59 21.15 -4.15
N ASN A 70 8.97 22.32 -3.61
CA ASN A 70 8.05 23.39 -3.24
C ASN A 70 7.62 24.27 -4.43
N TRP A 71 8.32 24.18 -5.57
CA TRP A 71 8.04 24.95 -6.78
C TRP A 71 7.14 24.21 -7.78
N LEU A 72 7.09 22.89 -7.70
CA LEU A 72 6.17 22.11 -8.50
C LEU A 72 4.74 22.37 -8.00
N PRO A 73 3.78 22.67 -8.88
CA PRO A 73 2.38 22.72 -8.48
C PRO A 73 2.03 21.36 -7.83
N PRO A 74 1.22 21.36 -6.75
CA PRO A 74 0.80 20.10 -6.14
C PRO A 74 0.23 19.21 -7.24
N ALA A 75 0.62 17.93 -7.24
CA ALA A 75 0.09 16.98 -8.20
C ALA A 75 -1.44 17.11 -8.20
N PRO A 76 -2.08 17.22 -9.38
CA PRO A 76 -3.51 17.45 -9.45
C PRO A 76 -4.22 16.39 -8.60
N VAL A 77 -5.09 16.86 -7.70
CA VAL A 77 -5.88 15.98 -6.84
C VAL A 77 -6.66 15.08 -7.78
N ARG A 78 -6.37 13.78 -7.71
CA ARG A 78 -7.05 12.80 -8.54
C ARG A 78 -8.55 12.87 -8.26
N GLU A 79 -9.35 12.96 -9.32
CA GLU A 79 -10.80 12.79 -9.25
C GLU A 79 -11.15 11.30 -9.07
N PHE A 80 -12.04 11.02 -8.12
CA PHE A 80 -12.52 9.66 -7.84
C PHE A 80 -13.67 9.28 -8.78
N THR A 81 -13.75 8.01 -9.15
CA THR A 81 -14.90 7.49 -9.89
C THR A 81 -16.13 7.39 -8.99
N ASP A 82 -17.32 7.26 -9.60
CA ASP A 82 -18.58 7.08 -8.85
C ASP A 82 -18.54 5.85 -7.94
N GLU A 83 -17.90 4.76 -8.37
CA GLU A 83 -17.72 3.54 -7.58
C GLU A 83 -16.80 3.77 -6.37
N GLU A 84 -15.73 4.55 -6.55
CA GLU A 84 -14.83 4.93 -5.45
C GLU A 84 -15.53 5.83 -4.44
N ILE A 85 -16.29 6.82 -4.91
CA ILE A 85 -17.07 7.71 -4.06
C ILE A 85 -18.11 6.90 -3.27
N SER A 86 -18.86 6.02 -3.95
CA SER A 86 -19.86 5.14 -3.32
C SER A 86 -19.24 4.24 -2.26
N SER A 87 -18.14 3.55 -2.59
CA SER A 87 -17.41 2.71 -1.64
C SER A 87 -16.94 3.50 -0.41
N ARG A 88 -16.36 4.68 -0.61
CA ARG A 88 -15.88 5.56 0.46
C ARG A 88 -17.02 6.06 1.36
N VAL A 89 -18.19 6.38 0.82
CA VAL A 89 -19.34 6.81 1.62
C VAL A 89 -19.85 5.65 2.46
N VAL A 90 -20.09 4.48 1.85
CA VAL A 90 -20.58 3.30 2.57
C VAL A 90 -19.65 2.91 3.72
N ILE A 91 -18.34 2.84 3.46
CA ILE A 91 -17.35 2.49 4.49
C ILE A 91 -17.33 3.51 5.63
N ARG A 92 -17.33 4.80 5.28
CA ARG A 92 -17.34 5.88 6.28
C ARG A 92 -18.58 5.82 7.16
N GLU A 93 -19.74 5.59 6.57
CA GLU A 93 -20.99 5.44 7.34
C GLU A 93 -20.95 4.20 8.24
N ILE A 94 -20.40 3.07 7.78
CA ILE A 94 -20.23 1.87 8.63
C ILE A 94 -19.32 2.16 9.83
N LEU A 95 -18.21 2.87 9.62
CA LEU A 95 -17.27 3.23 10.68
C LEU A 95 -17.86 4.24 11.68
N ASN A 96 -18.64 5.21 11.18
CA ASN A 96 -19.30 6.22 12.02
C ASN A 96 -20.56 5.70 12.71
N THR A 97 -21.10 4.56 12.28
CA THR A 97 -22.31 3.97 12.88
C THR A 97 -22.00 3.50 14.30
N PRO A 98 -22.73 3.97 15.32
CA PRO A 98 -22.49 3.55 16.69
C PRO A 98 -22.73 2.03 16.86
N PRO A 99 -21.87 1.33 17.63
CA PRO A 99 -22.02 -0.11 17.81
C PRO A 99 -23.30 -0.43 18.56
N VAL A 100 -24.13 -1.30 17.98
CA VAL A 100 -25.30 -1.87 18.66
C VAL A 100 -24.79 -2.98 19.58
N VAL A 101 -24.94 -2.79 20.89
CA VAL A 101 -24.55 -3.79 21.88
C VAL A 101 -25.77 -4.67 22.19
N PRO A 102 -25.77 -5.96 21.76
CA PRO A 102 -26.82 -6.90 22.08
C PRO A 102 -26.78 -7.25 23.57
N LYS A 103 -27.88 -7.79 24.08
CA LYS A 103 -27.98 -8.25 25.48
C LYS A 103 -26.95 -9.35 25.79
N ASN A 104 -26.73 -10.25 24.84
CA ASN A 104 -25.83 -11.39 24.96
C ASN A 104 -24.84 -11.39 23.79
N PRO A 105 -23.72 -10.65 23.86
CA PRO A 105 -22.75 -10.59 22.77
C PRO A 105 -22.05 -11.94 22.59
N LYS A 106 -21.78 -12.31 21.33
CA LYS A 106 -21.19 -13.60 20.96
C LYS A 106 -19.95 -13.44 20.08
N ILE A 107 -19.08 -14.43 20.18
CA ILE A 107 -17.98 -14.63 19.23
C ILE A 107 -18.40 -15.68 18.20
N ALA A 108 -18.29 -15.33 16.92
CA ALA A 108 -18.45 -16.26 15.81
C ALA A 108 -17.13 -16.98 15.53
N PHE A 109 -17.08 -18.28 15.82
CA PHE A 109 -15.98 -19.16 15.45
C PHE A 109 -16.26 -19.76 14.07
N MET A 110 -15.48 -19.34 13.08
CA MET A 110 -15.66 -19.73 11.67
C MET A 110 -14.53 -20.66 11.25
N PHE A 111 -14.87 -21.92 10.97
CA PHE A 111 -13.93 -22.95 10.57
C PHE A 111 -13.94 -23.11 9.05
N LEU A 112 -12.81 -22.88 8.41
CA LEU A 112 -12.57 -23.18 7.01
C LEU A 112 -11.70 -24.44 6.91
N SER A 113 -12.29 -25.56 6.47
CA SER A 113 -11.62 -26.86 6.42
C SER A 113 -11.76 -27.54 5.06
N PRO A 114 -10.89 -28.52 4.74
CA PRO A 114 -11.13 -29.44 3.64
C PRO A 114 -12.25 -30.45 3.95
N GLY A 115 -12.44 -30.83 5.22
CA GLY A 115 -13.42 -31.83 5.64
C GLY A 115 -13.61 -31.83 7.16
N SER A 116 -13.59 -33.02 7.77
CA SER A 116 -13.73 -33.20 9.23
C SER A 116 -12.67 -32.44 10.04
N LEU A 117 -13.01 -32.07 11.28
CA LEU A 117 -12.16 -31.30 12.18
C LEU A 117 -11.43 -32.26 13.15
N PRO A 118 -10.11 -32.49 13.01
CA PRO A 118 -9.40 -33.45 13.84
C PRO A 118 -9.43 -33.11 15.35
N PHE A 119 -9.47 -31.81 15.66
CA PHE A 119 -9.46 -31.29 17.03
C PHE A 119 -10.86 -30.99 17.58
N GLU A 120 -11.93 -31.53 16.98
CA GLU A 120 -13.31 -31.24 17.39
C GLU A 120 -13.57 -31.53 18.87
N LYS A 121 -13.00 -32.60 19.43
CA LYS A 121 -13.10 -32.92 20.87
C LYS A 121 -12.42 -31.91 21.78
N LEU A 122 -11.37 -31.24 21.30
CA LEU A 122 -10.69 -30.18 22.05
C LEU A 122 -11.56 -28.92 22.06
N TRP A 123 -12.11 -28.56 20.90
CA TRP A 123 -13.05 -27.45 20.76
C TRP A 123 -14.33 -27.68 21.56
N ASP A 124 -14.82 -28.92 21.65
CA ASP A 124 -15.96 -29.29 22.50
C ASP A 124 -15.71 -28.93 23.98
N LYS A 125 -14.53 -29.29 24.50
CA LYS A 125 -14.13 -28.93 25.87
C LYS A 125 -13.95 -27.41 26.04
N PHE A 126 -13.39 -26.74 25.05
CA PHE A 126 -13.22 -25.28 25.08
C PHE A 126 -14.56 -24.55 25.15
N PHE A 127 -15.58 -25.01 24.42
CA PHE A 127 -16.90 -24.40 24.39
C PHE A 127 -17.82 -24.77 25.55
N GLN A 128 -17.46 -25.79 26.32
CA GLN A 128 -18.30 -26.34 27.38
C GLN A 128 -18.70 -25.27 28.41
N GLY A 129 -20.01 -25.10 28.64
CA GLY A 129 -20.55 -24.18 29.64
C GLY A 129 -20.64 -22.71 29.20
N ASN A 130 -20.42 -22.40 27.92
CA ASN A 130 -20.42 -21.03 27.38
C ASN A 130 -21.40 -20.84 26.20
N GLU A 131 -22.45 -21.64 26.10
CA GLU A 131 -23.31 -21.79 24.91
C GLU A 131 -24.02 -20.52 24.44
N ASP A 132 -24.19 -19.54 25.31
CA ASP A 132 -24.83 -18.26 25.04
C ASP A 132 -23.87 -17.18 24.54
N ARG A 133 -22.55 -17.46 24.56
CA ARG A 133 -21.46 -16.51 24.28
C ARG A 133 -20.71 -16.78 22.98
N PHE A 134 -21.09 -17.81 22.22
CA PHE A 134 -20.48 -18.10 20.93
C PHE A 134 -21.47 -18.65 19.90
N SER A 135 -21.03 -18.64 18.65
CA SER A 135 -21.65 -19.38 17.56
C SER A 135 -20.58 -20.03 16.70
N VAL A 136 -20.92 -21.16 16.06
CA VAL A 136 -19.99 -21.96 15.25
C VAL A 136 -20.51 -22.03 13.82
N TYR A 137 -19.61 -21.84 12.85
CA TYR A 137 -19.87 -21.96 11.42
C TYR A 137 -18.77 -22.80 10.78
N VAL A 138 -19.14 -23.73 9.92
CA VAL A 138 -18.18 -24.63 9.26
C VAL A 138 -18.35 -24.57 7.75
N HIS A 139 -17.26 -24.28 7.03
CA HIS A 139 -17.19 -24.39 5.57
C HIS A 139 -16.22 -25.51 5.22
N ALA A 140 -16.73 -26.63 4.71
CA ALA A 140 -15.96 -27.80 4.33
C ALA A 140 -15.87 -27.93 2.81
N SER A 141 -14.67 -27.72 2.26
CA SER A 141 -14.47 -27.49 0.82
C SER A 141 -14.37 -28.75 -0.05
N LYS A 142 -14.09 -29.92 0.52
CA LYS A 142 -13.93 -31.18 -0.24
C LYS A 142 -14.95 -32.24 0.17
N GLU A 143 -15.06 -32.49 1.46
CA GLU A 143 -15.86 -33.58 2.01
C GLU A 143 -16.84 -33.07 3.04
N LYS A 144 -18.02 -33.70 3.10
CA LYS A 144 -18.98 -33.40 4.16
C LYS A 144 -18.44 -33.95 5.48
N PRO A 145 -18.17 -33.11 6.48
CA PRO A 145 -17.62 -33.56 7.76
C PRO A 145 -18.65 -34.40 8.52
N VAL A 146 -18.16 -35.36 9.30
CA VAL A 146 -18.98 -36.08 10.28
C VAL A 146 -18.63 -35.54 11.65
N HIS A 147 -19.58 -34.83 12.26
CA HIS A 147 -19.40 -34.18 13.55
C HIS A 147 -19.82 -35.11 14.70
N VAL A 148 -19.03 -35.09 15.77
CA VAL A 148 -19.23 -35.86 17.01
C VAL A 148 -19.66 -34.94 18.14
N SER A 149 -19.14 -33.72 18.18
CA SER A 149 -19.49 -32.69 19.14
C SER A 149 -20.83 -32.06 18.77
N ARG A 150 -21.68 -31.89 19.79
CA ARG A 150 -22.97 -31.20 19.64
C ARG A 150 -22.85 -29.77 19.15
N TYR A 151 -21.70 -29.11 19.36
CA TYR A 151 -21.50 -27.72 18.96
C TYR A 151 -21.34 -27.57 17.45
N PHE A 152 -20.89 -28.61 16.76
CA PHE A 152 -20.64 -28.60 15.31
C PHE A 152 -21.77 -29.24 14.50
N LEU A 153 -22.68 -29.99 15.15
CA LEU A 153 -23.86 -30.55 14.50
C LEU A 153 -24.70 -29.46 13.81
N ASN A 154 -24.99 -29.66 12.52
CA ASN A 154 -25.78 -28.76 11.68
C ASN A 154 -25.22 -27.32 11.61
N ARG A 155 -23.92 -27.13 11.81
CA ARG A 155 -23.24 -25.83 11.66
C ARG A 155 -22.57 -25.62 10.31
N GLU A 156 -22.65 -26.62 9.43
CA GLU A 156 -22.16 -26.54 8.06
C GLU A 156 -22.94 -25.49 7.26
N ILE A 157 -22.21 -24.60 6.60
CA ILE A 157 -22.78 -23.70 5.60
C ILE A 157 -22.61 -24.28 4.21
N ARG A 158 -23.40 -23.78 3.24
CA ARG A 158 -23.22 -24.12 1.83
C ARG A 158 -21.77 -23.84 1.43
N SER A 159 -21.07 -24.91 1.05
CA SER A 159 -19.66 -24.88 0.67
C SER A 159 -19.52 -25.00 -0.85
N ASP A 160 -18.57 -24.26 -1.41
CA ASP A 160 -18.14 -24.40 -2.81
C ASP A 160 -16.68 -24.88 -2.85
N LYS A 161 -16.23 -25.38 -4.01
CA LYS A 161 -14.85 -25.87 -4.14
C LYS A 161 -13.85 -24.75 -3.87
N VAL A 162 -12.95 -24.99 -2.93
CA VAL A 162 -11.86 -24.08 -2.58
C VAL A 162 -10.55 -24.62 -3.13
N VAL A 163 -9.84 -23.80 -3.89
CA VAL A 163 -8.48 -24.07 -4.33
C VAL A 163 -7.53 -23.19 -3.53
N TRP A 164 -6.54 -23.84 -2.90
CA TRP A 164 -5.53 -23.18 -2.11
C TRP A 164 -4.79 -22.12 -2.95
N GLY A 165 -4.59 -20.92 -2.38
CA GLY A 165 -3.92 -19.80 -3.06
C GLY A 165 -4.78 -18.99 -4.03
N LYS A 166 -6.02 -19.42 -4.33
CA LYS A 166 -6.92 -18.73 -5.26
C LYS A 166 -7.97 -17.88 -4.54
N ILE A 167 -8.61 -16.98 -5.29
CA ILE A 167 -9.71 -16.15 -4.80
C ILE A 167 -10.87 -16.96 -4.20
N SER A 168 -11.04 -18.22 -4.61
CA SER A 168 -12.02 -19.13 -4.01
C SER A 168 -11.86 -19.31 -2.49
N MET A 169 -10.65 -19.10 -1.94
CA MET A 169 -10.44 -19.08 -0.48
C MET A 169 -11.13 -17.86 0.13
N VAL A 170 -10.89 -16.68 -0.42
CA VAL A 170 -11.53 -15.42 0.00
C VAL A 170 -13.05 -15.52 -0.14
N ASP A 171 -13.54 -16.16 -1.19
CA ASP A 171 -14.98 -16.37 -1.36
C ASP A 171 -15.56 -17.26 -0.25
N ALA A 172 -14.84 -18.28 0.18
CA ALA A 172 -15.27 -19.15 1.29
C ALA A 172 -15.27 -18.39 2.63
N GLU A 173 -14.26 -17.56 2.87
CA GLU A 173 -14.19 -16.66 4.03
C GLU A 173 -15.36 -15.68 4.05
N ARG A 174 -15.68 -15.04 2.90
CA ARG A 174 -16.85 -14.16 2.75
C ARG A 174 -18.16 -14.90 2.99
N ARG A 175 -18.29 -16.16 2.56
CA ARG A 175 -19.48 -16.99 2.84
C ARG A 175 -19.62 -17.27 4.33
N LEU A 176 -18.52 -17.57 5.04
CA LEU A 176 -18.51 -17.73 6.50
C LEU A 176 -18.95 -16.44 7.19
N LEU A 177 -18.31 -15.31 6.87
CA LEU A 177 -18.64 -14.00 7.41
C LEU A 177 -20.11 -13.64 7.17
N THR A 178 -20.62 -13.82 5.96
CA THR A 178 -22.01 -13.53 5.61
C THR A 178 -22.99 -14.33 6.47
N ASN A 179 -22.74 -15.62 6.67
CA ASN A 179 -23.61 -16.45 7.49
C ASN A 179 -23.50 -16.09 8.97
N ALA A 180 -22.31 -15.75 9.44
CA ALA A 180 -22.08 -15.32 10.82
C ALA A 180 -22.72 -13.96 11.13
N LEU A 181 -22.74 -13.02 10.17
CA LEU A 181 -23.31 -11.69 10.33
C LEU A 181 -24.84 -11.68 10.43
N LYS A 182 -25.52 -12.76 10.01
CA LYS A 182 -26.97 -12.92 10.16
C LYS A 182 -27.41 -12.94 11.62
N ASP A 183 -26.57 -13.43 12.53
CA ASP A 183 -26.81 -13.31 13.96
C ASP A 183 -26.40 -11.89 14.42
N PRO A 184 -27.34 -11.05 14.88
CA PRO A 184 -27.02 -9.72 15.38
C PRO A 184 -26.19 -9.74 16.66
N ASP A 185 -26.20 -10.86 17.40
CA ASP A 185 -25.45 -11.00 18.65
C ASP A 185 -23.95 -11.19 18.41
N ASN A 186 -23.56 -11.63 17.21
CA ASN A 186 -22.16 -11.83 16.85
C ASN A 186 -21.44 -10.48 16.70
N LEU A 187 -20.58 -10.16 17.67
CA LEU A 187 -19.80 -8.93 17.71
C LEU A 187 -18.34 -9.10 17.29
N HIS A 188 -17.81 -10.32 17.40
CA HIS A 188 -16.43 -10.64 17.04
C HIS A 188 -16.39 -11.90 16.16
N PHE A 189 -15.50 -11.93 15.18
CA PHE A 189 -15.42 -12.98 14.15
C PHE A 189 -14.00 -13.52 14.12
N ILE A 190 -13.84 -14.83 14.30
CA ILE A 190 -12.55 -15.52 14.30
C ILE A 190 -12.55 -16.51 13.14
N LEU A 191 -11.55 -16.42 12.26
CA LEU A 191 -11.32 -17.42 11.21
C LEU A 191 -10.27 -18.45 11.65
N LEU A 192 -10.59 -19.73 11.50
CA LEU A 192 -9.77 -20.86 11.93
C LEU A 192 -9.68 -21.93 10.84
N SER A 193 -8.56 -22.67 10.80
CA SER A 193 -8.46 -23.93 10.06
C SER A 193 -8.84 -25.14 10.92
N ASP A 194 -8.89 -26.30 10.27
CA ASP A 194 -8.92 -27.62 10.91
C ASP A 194 -7.70 -27.92 11.80
N SER A 195 -6.58 -27.23 11.57
CA SER A 195 -5.35 -27.39 12.36
C SER A 195 -5.23 -26.43 13.56
N CYS A 196 -6.15 -25.48 13.72
CA CYS A 196 -6.11 -24.52 14.82
C CYS A 196 -6.58 -25.13 16.14
N ILE A 197 -5.91 -24.76 17.23
CA ILE A 197 -6.26 -25.12 18.61
C ILE A 197 -6.24 -23.88 19.50
N PRO A 198 -7.13 -23.78 20.51
CA PRO A 198 -7.07 -22.71 21.50
C PRO A 198 -5.89 -22.94 22.45
N LEU A 199 -5.18 -21.85 22.81
CA LEU A 199 -4.05 -21.88 23.75
C LEU A 199 -4.41 -21.36 25.15
N HIS A 200 -5.54 -20.65 25.26
CA HIS A 200 -6.10 -20.15 26.51
C HIS A 200 -7.52 -20.69 26.68
N ASP A 201 -8.07 -20.60 27.89
CA ASP A 201 -9.46 -20.95 28.14
C ASP A 201 -10.44 -19.97 27.48
N PHE A 202 -11.70 -20.37 27.42
CA PHE A 202 -12.75 -19.60 26.74
C PHE A 202 -12.99 -18.24 27.40
N GLU A 203 -12.91 -18.17 28.73
CA GLU A 203 -13.19 -16.95 29.47
C GLU A 203 -12.15 -15.87 29.17
N TYR A 204 -10.87 -16.25 29.18
CA TYR A 204 -9.77 -15.38 28.78
C TYR A 204 -9.95 -14.86 27.35
N VAL A 205 -10.16 -15.75 26.38
CA VAL A 205 -10.30 -15.39 24.96
C VAL A 205 -11.50 -14.46 24.76
N TYR A 206 -12.62 -14.79 25.39
CA TYR A 206 -13.84 -14.02 25.27
C TYR A 206 -13.69 -12.60 25.83
N ASN A 207 -13.20 -12.48 27.07
CA ASN A 207 -13.02 -11.17 27.71
C ASN A 207 -12.03 -10.31 26.91
N TYR A 208 -10.89 -10.89 26.49
CA TYR A 208 -9.90 -10.17 25.69
C TYR A 208 -10.47 -9.62 24.38
N LEU A 209 -11.21 -10.42 23.62
CA LEU A 209 -11.77 -10.03 22.32
C LEU A 209 -13.03 -9.15 22.43
N MET A 210 -13.78 -9.27 23.51
CA MET A 210 -14.95 -8.42 23.74
C MET A 210 -14.55 -7.03 24.25
N ASP A 211 -13.56 -6.94 25.13
CA ASP A 211 -13.15 -5.68 25.77
C ASP A 211 -12.28 -4.79 24.88
N THR A 212 -11.54 -5.37 23.94
CA THR A 212 -10.75 -4.60 22.96
C THR A 212 -11.64 -3.79 22.01
N ASN A 213 -11.17 -2.65 21.50
CA ASN A 213 -11.85 -1.88 20.45
C ASN A 213 -11.23 -2.08 19.06
N ILE A 214 -10.18 -2.90 18.94
CA ILE A 214 -9.47 -3.15 17.69
C ILE A 214 -9.79 -4.53 17.10
N SER A 215 -9.37 -4.72 15.85
CA SER A 215 -9.33 -6.03 15.18
C SER A 215 -7.88 -6.44 14.96
N PHE A 216 -7.63 -7.74 14.95
CA PHE A 216 -6.30 -8.30 14.83
C PHE A 216 -6.17 -8.95 13.46
N ILE A 217 -5.41 -8.29 12.60
CA ILE A 217 -5.11 -8.71 11.23
C ILE A 217 -3.61 -8.50 11.05
N ASP A 218 -2.96 -9.47 10.43
CA ASP A 218 -1.53 -9.36 10.11
C ASP A 218 -1.32 -8.56 8.82
N CYS A 219 -0.47 -7.54 8.87
CA CYS A 219 -0.17 -6.65 7.75
C CYS A 219 1.30 -6.24 7.74
N PHE A 220 2.01 -6.54 6.67
CA PHE A 220 3.40 -6.14 6.52
C PHE A 220 3.79 -5.94 5.05
N GLU A 221 4.86 -5.17 4.84
CA GLU A 221 5.49 -5.05 3.54
C GLU A 221 6.47 -6.22 3.34
N ASP A 222 6.28 -6.95 2.24
CA ASP A 222 7.20 -8.00 1.81
C ASP A 222 7.71 -7.62 0.41
N PRO A 223 8.96 -7.13 0.28
CA PRO A 223 9.50 -6.71 -1.02
C PRO A 223 9.80 -7.91 -1.94
N GLY A 224 9.70 -9.14 -1.44
CA GLY A 224 10.00 -10.35 -2.18
C GLY A 224 8.97 -10.70 -3.28
N PRO A 225 9.25 -11.76 -4.06
CA PRO A 225 8.37 -12.23 -5.13
C PRO A 225 6.99 -12.70 -4.63
N HIS A 226 6.86 -12.94 -3.32
CA HIS A 226 5.64 -13.40 -2.69
C HIS A 226 4.79 -12.28 -2.06
N GLY A 227 5.34 -11.08 -1.87
CA GLY A 227 4.61 -9.88 -1.46
C GLY A 227 4.44 -8.93 -2.64
N SER A 228 5.16 -7.81 -2.62
CA SER A 228 5.13 -6.73 -3.61
C SER A 228 5.41 -7.21 -5.04
N GLY A 229 6.13 -8.32 -5.23
CA GLY A 229 6.30 -8.94 -6.54
C GLY A 229 5.01 -9.45 -7.19
N ARG A 230 3.92 -9.60 -6.41
CA ARG A 230 2.59 -9.99 -6.90
C ARG A 230 1.69 -8.80 -7.26
N TYR A 231 2.11 -7.57 -6.94
CA TYR A 231 1.37 -6.38 -7.29
C TYR A 231 1.25 -6.25 -8.82
N SER A 232 0.08 -5.83 -9.28
CA SER A 232 -0.17 -5.54 -10.68
C SER A 232 -0.55 -4.08 -10.83
N GLU A 233 0.06 -3.39 -11.80
CA GLU A 233 -0.30 -2.01 -12.13
C GLU A 233 -1.76 -1.87 -12.57
N HIS A 234 -2.44 -2.96 -12.98
CA HIS A 234 -3.87 -2.96 -13.27
C HIS A 234 -4.77 -2.81 -12.02
N MET A 235 -4.20 -2.92 -10.83
CA MET A 235 -4.88 -2.59 -9.59
C MET A 235 -4.92 -1.07 -9.34
N LEU A 236 -4.12 -0.29 -10.07
CA LEU A 236 -4.32 1.14 -10.15
C LEU A 236 -5.64 1.44 -10.88
N PRO A 237 -6.28 2.56 -10.53
CA PRO A 237 -5.82 3.54 -9.55
C PRO A 237 -6.37 3.29 -8.12
N GLU A 238 -7.22 2.30 -7.89
CA GLU A 238 -7.91 2.04 -6.61
C GLU A 238 -6.97 1.54 -5.52
N VAL A 239 -6.03 0.64 -5.88
CA VAL A 239 -5.03 0.07 -4.97
C VAL A 239 -3.66 0.57 -5.41
N GLU A 240 -3.15 1.58 -4.71
CA GLU A 240 -1.79 2.03 -4.94
C GLU A 240 -0.79 1.00 -4.41
N LYS A 241 0.39 0.93 -5.04
CA LYS A 241 1.44 0.01 -4.61
C LYS A 241 1.85 0.17 -3.14
N LYS A 242 1.82 1.40 -2.62
CA LYS A 242 2.14 1.71 -1.22
C LYS A 242 1.12 1.11 -0.23
N ASP A 243 -0.11 0.89 -0.69
CA ASP A 243 -1.23 0.34 0.09
C ASP A 243 -1.35 -1.19 -0.09
N PHE A 244 -0.55 -1.78 -1.00
CA PHE A 244 -0.51 -3.21 -1.22
C PHE A 244 0.38 -3.87 -0.16
N ARG A 245 -0.24 -4.61 0.76
CA ARG A 245 0.44 -5.29 1.87
C ARG A 245 0.19 -6.80 1.81
N LYS A 246 1.14 -7.56 2.36
CA LYS A 246 0.99 -8.99 2.62
C LYS A 246 0.44 -9.17 4.03
N GLY A 247 -0.29 -10.25 4.26
CA GLY A 247 -0.81 -10.61 5.57
C GLY A 247 -0.99 -12.11 5.72
N ALA A 248 -1.39 -12.55 6.91
CA ALA A 248 -1.85 -13.90 7.17
C ALA A 248 -3.32 -14.08 6.76
N GLN A 249 -3.74 -15.33 6.59
CA GLN A 249 -5.16 -15.67 6.39
C GLN A 249 -6.00 -15.34 7.62
N TRP A 250 -5.42 -15.65 8.77
CA TRP A 250 -6.11 -15.73 10.04
C TRP A 250 -6.32 -14.33 10.59
N PHE A 251 -7.52 -14.07 11.09
CA PHE A 251 -7.88 -12.81 11.68
C PHE A 251 -8.83 -13.02 12.84
N THR A 252 -8.89 -12.01 13.70
CA THR A 252 -10.04 -11.74 14.53
C THR A 252 -10.52 -10.33 14.24
N MET A 253 -11.82 -10.14 14.00
CA MET A 253 -12.33 -8.81 13.68
C MET A 253 -13.66 -8.50 14.34
N LYS A 254 -13.87 -7.21 14.61
CA LYS A 254 -15.12 -6.66 15.10
C LYS A 254 -16.18 -6.65 14.01
N ARG A 255 -17.45 -6.65 14.42
CA ARG A 255 -18.61 -6.66 13.53
C ARG A 255 -18.59 -5.56 12.47
N GLN A 256 -18.22 -4.34 12.83
CA GLN A 256 -18.15 -3.22 11.88
C GLN A 256 -17.16 -3.52 10.73
N HIS A 257 -15.97 -4.02 11.05
CA HIS A 257 -14.98 -4.41 10.03
C HIS A 257 -15.46 -5.60 9.19
N ALA A 258 -16.14 -6.58 9.79
CA ALA A 258 -16.76 -7.67 9.04
C ALA A 258 -17.82 -7.17 8.05
N ILE A 259 -18.66 -6.20 8.44
CA ILE A 259 -19.64 -5.57 7.56
C ILE A 259 -18.94 -4.81 6.43
N MET A 260 -17.85 -4.09 6.71
CA MET A 260 -17.06 -3.39 5.68
C MET A 260 -16.49 -4.36 4.65
N VAL A 261 -15.87 -5.46 5.10
CA VAL A 261 -15.36 -6.51 4.21
C VAL A 261 -16.49 -7.04 3.32
N MET A 262 -17.68 -7.25 3.87
CA MET A 262 -18.81 -7.76 3.09
C MET A 262 -19.42 -6.72 2.13
N ALA A 263 -19.44 -5.45 2.52
CA ALA A 263 -19.92 -4.34 1.69
C ALA A 263 -18.95 -3.99 0.56
N ASP A 264 -17.67 -4.32 0.70
CA ASP A 264 -16.68 -4.07 -0.34
C ASP A 264 -16.88 -4.97 -1.56
N ASN A 265 -17.09 -4.32 -2.70
CA ASN A 265 -17.06 -4.92 -4.03
C ASN A 265 -15.95 -4.33 -4.90
N LEU A 266 -15.55 -3.08 -4.65
CA LEU A 266 -14.59 -2.36 -5.48
C LEU A 266 -13.21 -2.99 -5.36
N TYR A 267 -12.69 -3.08 -4.15
CA TYR A 267 -11.35 -3.62 -3.93
C TYR A 267 -11.37 -5.13 -4.11
N TYR A 268 -12.39 -5.84 -3.59
CA TYR A 268 -12.59 -7.26 -3.85
C TYR A 268 -12.49 -7.61 -5.35
N SER A 269 -13.15 -6.85 -6.23
CA SER A 269 -13.09 -7.12 -7.68
C SER A 269 -11.67 -6.98 -8.24
N LYS A 270 -10.91 -5.96 -7.82
CA LYS A 270 -9.50 -5.76 -8.24
C LYS A 270 -8.62 -6.93 -7.79
N PHE A 271 -8.80 -7.41 -6.57
CA PHE A 271 -8.04 -8.56 -6.05
C PHE A 271 -8.41 -9.86 -6.76
N ARG A 272 -9.70 -10.08 -7.01
CA ARG A 272 -10.18 -11.23 -7.77
C ARG A 272 -9.57 -11.27 -9.18
N ASP A 273 -9.53 -10.14 -9.85
CA ASP A 273 -9.18 -10.08 -11.27
C ASP A 273 -7.66 -10.04 -11.50
N TYR A 274 -6.91 -9.40 -10.60
CA TYR A 274 -5.49 -9.12 -10.81
C TYR A 274 -4.54 -9.79 -9.82
N CYS A 275 -5.02 -10.36 -8.71
CA CYS A 275 -4.10 -11.04 -7.82
C CYS A 275 -3.72 -12.44 -8.35
N LYS A 276 -2.48 -12.54 -8.86
CA LYS A 276 -1.98 -13.77 -9.47
C LYS A 276 -1.52 -14.77 -8.42
N VAL A 277 -1.87 -16.04 -8.65
CA VAL A 277 -1.29 -17.19 -7.94
C VAL A 277 0.12 -17.40 -8.50
N ALA A 278 1.16 -17.28 -7.68
CA ALA A 278 2.46 -17.79 -8.10
C ALA A 278 2.37 -19.32 -8.17
N LEU A 279 2.71 -19.89 -9.33
CA LEU A 279 2.62 -21.32 -9.65
C LEU A 279 3.47 -22.23 -8.74
N PHE A 280 4.29 -21.64 -7.89
CA PHE A 280 5.08 -22.34 -6.90
C PHE A 280 4.97 -21.58 -5.56
N LEU A 281 4.51 -22.29 -4.54
CA LEU A 281 4.62 -21.98 -3.10
C LEU A 281 3.47 -21.21 -2.43
N ASN A 282 3.33 -21.59 -1.14
CA ASN A 282 2.20 -21.41 -0.25
C ASN A 282 1.94 -19.95 0.19
N VAL A 283 1.75 -19.00 -0.73
CA VAL A 283 1.30 -17.64 -0.40
C VAL A 283 0.00 -17.27 -1.14
N VAL A 284 -1.08 -17.09 -0.37
CA VAL A 284 -2.41 -16.67 -0.81
C VAL A 284 -2.47 -15.15 -0.82
N CYS A 285 -3.21 -14.58 -1.77
CA CYS A 285 -3.56 -13.18 -1.73
C CYS A 285 -4.65 -12.97 -0.68
N PHE A 286 -4.25 -12.64 0.56
CA PHE A 286 -5.22 -12.37 1.61
C PHE A 286 -5.73 -10.94 1.47
N MET A 287 -7.01 -10.85 1.11
CA MET A 287 -7.68 -9.60 0.80
C MET A 287 -8.00 -8.76 2.04
N ILE A 288 -7.87 -9.36 3.23
CA ILE A 288 -8.24 -8.71 4.49
C ILE A 288 -7.25 -7.60 4.86
N CYS A 289 -6.00 -7.66 4.36
CA CYS A 289 -5.06 -6.55 4.51
C CYS A 289 -5.05 -5.57 3.34
N SER A 290 -5.88 -5.78 2.32
CA SER A 290 -5.77 -4.96 1.13
C SER A 290 -6.51 -3.64 1.27
N SER A 291 -5.72 -2.57 1.34
CA SER A 291 -5.98 -1.16 0.99
C SER A 291 -7.12 -0.43 1.70
N GLN A 292 -8.23 -1.06 2.11
CA GLN A 292 -9.27 -0.37 2.88
C GLN A 292 -8.85 -0.18 4.33
N LEU A 293 -8.35 -1.22 5.01
CA LEU A 293 -7.89 -1.10 6.40
C LEU A 293 -6.56 -0.34 6.51
N ALA A 294 -5.64 -0.51 5.55
CA ALA A 294 -4.40 0.24 5.51
C ALA A 294 -4.60 1.75 5.26
N LYS A 295 -5.67 2.15 4.55
CA LYS A 295 -6.06 3.57 4.37
C LYS A 295 -6.84 4.15 5.54
N LEU A 296 -7.20 3.35 6.54
CA LEU A 296 -7.92 3.80 7.75
C LEU A 296 -6.98 4.09 8.93
N GLU A 297 -5.70 3.76 8.79
CA GLU A 297 -4.65 4.08 9.79
C GLU A 297 -3.96 5.45 9.55
N TYR A 298 -4.46 6.26 8.60
CA TYR A 298 -3.95 7.61 8.31
C TYR A 298 -5.06 8.66 8.17
#